data_AF-A0A942PKI8-F1
#
_entry.id   AF-A0A942PKI8-F1
#
_cell.length_a   1.000
_cell.length_b   1.000
_cell.length_c   1.000
_cell.angle_alpha   90.00
_cell.angle_beta   90.00
_cell.angle_gamma   90.00
#
_symmetry.space_group_name_H-M   'P 1'
#
loop_
_entity.id
_entity.type
_entity.pdbx_description
1 polymer ?
#
loop_
_entity_poly.entity_id
_entity_poly.type
_entity_poly.pdbx_seq_one_letter_code
_entity_poly.pdbx_strand_id
1 'polypeptide(L)' 'METLIIETKSKETTKLLVELSKQLKLKHKKVSIEDAEDFFLAQAIKKGLKSGNSSRDKVMKVLKG' A
#
# COMPACT_ATOMS: atom_id res chain seq x y z
N MET A 1 8.14 -8.54 -20.90
CA MET A 1 6.99 -7.88 -20.24
C MET A 1 7.44 -6.49 -19.86
N GLU A 2 6.81 -5.47 -20.40
CA GLU A 2 7.16 -4.07 -20.12
C GLU A 2 6.26 -3.55 -19.00
N THR A 3 6.84 -2.90 -18.00
CA THR A 3 6.12 -2.33 -16.86
C THR A 3 6.32 -0.82 -16.89
N LEU A 4 5.23 -0.07 -16.94
CA LEU A 4 5.26 1.38 -16.89
C LEU A 4 5.22 1.82 -15.42
N ILE A 5 6.27 2.50 -14.95
CA ILE A 5 6.29 3.15 -13.64
C ILE A 5 5.93 4.61 -13.83
N ILE A 6 4.89 5.07 -13.15
CA ILE A 6 4.38 6.43 -13.24
C ILE A 6 4.70 7.14 -11.92
N GLU A 7 5.65 8.06 -11.96
CA GLU A 7 5.96 8.96 -10.85
C GLU A 7 5.53 10.38 -11.23
N THR A 8 4.68 11.00 -10.42
CA THR A 8 4.30 12.41 -10.61
C THR A 8 4.25 13.13 -9.28
N LYS A 9 4.45 14.45 -9.32
CA LYS A 9 4.48 15.31 -8.13
C LYS A 9 3.08 15.74 -7.64
N SER A 10 2.03 15.53 -8.44
CA SER A 10 0.64 15.92 -8.11
C SER A 10 -0.25 14.68 -8.00
N LYS A 11 -1.13 14.68 -6.98
CA LYS A 11 -2.15 13.63 -6.80
C LYS A 11 -3.15 13.63 -7.95
N GLU A 12 -3.57 14.80 -8.45
CA GLU A 12 -4.50 14.89 -9.58
C GLU A 12 -3.91 14.28 -10.86
N THR A 13 -2.64 14.60 -11.16
CA THR A 13 -1.94 14.05 -12.34
C THR A 13 -1.76 12.54 -12.23
N THR A 14 -1.37 12.05 -11.04
CA THR A 14 -1.27 10.60 -10.79
C THR A 14 -2.59 9.90 -11.06
N LYS A 15 -3.71 10.47 -10.57
CA LYS A 15 -5.04 9.90 -10.74
C LYS A 15 -5.43 9.83 -12.23
N LEU A 16 -5.22 10.92 -12.97
CA LEU A 16 -5.48 10.98 -14.41
C LEU A 16 -4.71 9.88 -15.18
N LEU A 17 -3.42 9.75 -14.92
CA LEU A 17 -2.58 8.77 -15.62
C LEU A 17 -2.94 7.33 -15.26
N VAL A 18 -3.34 7.07 -14.01
CA VAL A 18 -3.87 5.77 -13.60
C VAL A 18 -5.19 5.46 -14.30
N GLU A 19 -6.10 6.42 -14.39
CA GLU A 19 -7.38 6.31 -15.12
C GLU A 19 -7.15 5.93 -16.58
N LEU A 20 -6.20 6.62 -17.25
CA LEU A 20 -5.81 6.35 -18.63
C LEU A 20 -5.21 4.95 -18.78
N SER A 21 -4.33 4.54 -17.86
CA SER A 21 -3.71 3.21 -17.88
C SER A 21 -4.75 2.09 -17.76
N LYS A 22 -5.83 2.31 -16.99
CA LYS A 22 -6.98 1.38 -16.88
C LYS A 22 -7.73 1.29 -18.20
N GLN A 23 -8.04 2.42 -18.83
CA GLN A 23 -8.75 2.46 -20.12
C GLN A 23 -7.97 1.75 -21.23
N LEU A 24 -6.64 1.90 -21.21
CA LEU A 24 -5.72 1.24 -22.16
C LEU A 24 -5.44 -0.24 -21.81
N LYS A 25 -6.07 -0.79 -20.77
CA LYS A 25 -5.87 -2.17 -20.28
C LYS A 25 -4.40 -2.50 -19.97
N LEU A 26 -3.62 -1.50 -19.57
CA LEU A 26 -2.24 -1.69 -19.17
C LEU A 26 -2.20 -2.31 -17.76
N LYS A 27 -1.32 -3.31 -17.57
CA LYS A 27 -0.98 -3.81 -16.23
C LYS A 27 -0.28 -2.69 -15.47
N HIS A 28 -1.00 -2.05 -14.57
CA HIS A 28 -0.48 -1.02 -13.68
C HIS A 28 -0.48 -1.55 -12.25
N LYS A 29 0.51 -1.13 -11.46
CA LYS A 29 0.57 -1.38 -10.03
C LYS A 29 0.65 -0.02 -9.35
N LYS A 30 -0.48 0.44 -8.81
CA LYS A 30 -0.50 1.65 -8.00
C LYS A 30 0.22 1.32 -6.70
N VAL A 31 1.31 2.04 -6.43
CA VAL A 31 1.96 2.04 -5.12
C VAL A 31 1.74 3.45 -4.59
N SER A 32 0.63 3.69 -3.91
CA SER A 32 0.57 4.93 -3.12
C SER A 32 1.51 4.77 -1.92
N ILE A 33 2.09 5.88 -1.48
CA ILE A 33 2.93 5.88 -0.27
C ILE A 33 2.10 5.38 0.92
N GLU A 34 0.81 5.75 0.96
CA GLU A 34 -0.15 5.27 1.95
C GLU A 34 -0.30 3.73 1.91
N ASP A 35 -0.47 3.14 0.73
CA ASP A 35 -0.54 1.67 0.56
C ASP A 35 0.79 0.98 0.95
N ALA A 36 1.92 1.67 0.73
CA ALA A 36 3.24 1.16 1.12
C ALA A 36 3.41 1.18 2.65
N GLU A 37 3.04 2.28 3.29
CA GLU A 37 3.04 2.42 4.76
C GLU A 37 2.14 1.37 5.41
N ASP A 38 0.94 1.17 4.89
CA ASP A 38 0.01 0.13 5.35
C ASP A 38 0.60 -1.28 5.18
N PHE A 39 1.28 -1.54 4.07
CA PHE A 39 1.96 -2.81 3.84
C PHE A 39 3.11 -3.05 4.82
N PHE A 40 3.92 -2.03 5.10
CA PHE A 40 5.01 -2.13 6.08
C PHE A 40 4.48 -2.31 7.50
N LEU A 41 3.42 -1.58 7.87
CA LEU A 41 2.73 -1.73 9.14
C LEU A 41 2.17 -3.15 9.32
N ALA A 42 1.49 -3.69 8.30
CA ALA A 42 0.97 -5.04 8.30
C ALA A 42 2.09 -6.09 8.46
N GLN A 43 3.23 -5.90 7.81
CA GLN A 43 4.39 -6.78 7.99
C GLN A 43 4.97 -6.71 9.40
N ALA A 44 5.12 -5.51 9.96
CA ALA A 44 5.63 -5.32 11.31
C ALA A 44 4.74 -5.99 12.36
N ILE A 45 3.41 -5.83 12.24
CA ILE A 45 2.41 -6.50 13.09
C ILE A 45 2.56 -8.02 12.97
N LYS A 46 2.61 -8.55 11.75
CA LYS A 46 2.74 -10.00 11.51
C LYS A 46 4.02 -10.56 12.11
N LYS A 47 5.13 -9.82 12.04
CA LYS A 47 6.41 -10.19 12.65
C LYS A 47 6.32 -10.20 14.18
N GLY A 48 5.74 -9.17 14.79
CA GLY A 48 5.56 -9.08 16.24
C GLY A 48 4.63 -10.15 16.82
N LEU A 49 3.58 -10.54 16.08
CA LEU A 49 2.71 -11.65 16.45
C LEU A 49 3.43 -13.00 16.39
N LYS A 50 4.23 -13.23 15.32
CA LYS A 50 5.00 -14.47 15.17
C LYS A 50 6.12 -14.62 16.20
N SER A 51 6.74 -13.53 16.62
CA SER A 51 7.84 -13.57 17.59
C SER A 51 7.39 -13.60 19.05
N GLY A 52 6.07 -13.58 19.31
CA GLY A 52 5.52 -13.53 20.67
C GLY A 52 5.66 -12.16 21.37
N ASN A 53 6.28 -11.17 20.71
CA ASN A 53 6.46 -9.81 21.26
C ASN A 53 5.16 -9.01 21.31
N SER A 54 4.13 -9.45 20.61
CA SER A 54 2.80 -8.86 20.65
C SER A 54 1.73 -9.93 20.58
N SER A 55 0.61 -9.68 21.27
CA SER A 55 -0.60 -10.49 21.18
C SER A 55 -1.64 -9.79 20.31
N ARG A 56 -2.54 -10.58 19.71
CA ARG A 56 -3.61 -10.08 18.85
C ARG A 56 -4.45 -9.01 19.56
N ASP A 57 -4.79 -9.23 20.82
CA ASP A 57 -5.61 -8.29 21.60
C ASP A 57 -4.95 -6.93 21.81
N LYS A 58 -3.63 -6.91 22.04
CA LYS A 58 -2.87 -5.65 22.17
C LYS A 58 -2.84 -4.88 20.85
N VAL A 59 -2.62 -5.57 19.73
CA VAL A 59 -2.64 -4.95 18.39
C VAL A 59 -4.02 -4.37 18.08
N MET A 60 -5.09 -5.12 18.34
CA MET A 60 -6.46 -4.67 18.07
C MET A 60 -6.89 -3.50 18.96
N LYS A 61 -6.37 -3.40 20.19
CA LYS A 61 -6.63 -2.26 21.08
C LYS A 61 -6.02 -0.96 20.54
N VAL A 62 -4.85 -1.03 19.91
CA VAL A 62 -4.17 0.13 19.32
C VAL A 62 -4.81 0.54 17.99
N LEU A 63 -5.25 -0.42 17.16
CA LEU A 63 -5.86 -0.13 15.85
C LEU A 63 -7.31 0.40 15.93
N LYS A 64 -8.00 0.16 17.05
CA LYS A 64 -9.39 0.62 17.28
C LYS A 64 -9.49 1.82 18.23
N GLY A 65 -8.35 2.23 18.80
CA GLY A 65 -8.26 3.33 19.77
C GLY A 65 -8.09 4.68 19.11
#